data_AF-A0A961XZ66-F1
#
_entry.id   AF-A0A961XZ66-F1
#
_cell.length_a   1.000
_cell.length_b   1.000
_cell.length_c   1.000
_cell.angle_alpha   90.00
_cell.angle_beta   90.00
_cell.angle_gamma   90.00
#
_symmetry.space_group_name_H-M   'P 1'
#
loop_
_entity.id
_entity.type
_entity.pdbx_description
1 polymer ?
#
loop_
_entity_poly.entity_id
_entity_poly.type
_entity_poly.pdbx_seq_one_letter_code
_entity_poly.pdbx_strand_id
1 'polypeptide(L)'
;MIPHTISDRSVTFFAGRFYTVGEDHPHFGTIRDHLVAETSSAEDLAKLADVKHAVEDATCGKVVLTEDVLLVDGEAMPAAWHVKAVADPQATRVLLMKAGDTIRVEGDEEAPDGVYTVSAVDNDDVEKRIYIETEDGFFGFVANSAVKEIING
;
A
#
# COMPACT_ATOMS: atom_id res chain seq x y z
N MET A 1 -15.85 17.91 8.05
CA MET A 1 -16.80 17.73 6.95
C MET A 1 -16.12 18.02 5.62
N ILE A 2 -16.03 17.02 4.75
CA ILE A 2 -15.41 17.10 3.42
C ILE A 2 -16.54 17.39 2.42
N PRO A 3 -16.50 18.48 1.64
CA PRO A 3 -17.51 18.74 0.61
C PRO A 3 -17.54 17.60 -0.42
N HIS A 4 -18.70 16.99 -0.63
CA HIS A 4 -18.84 15.88 -1.56
C HIS A 4 -20.24 15.73 -2.15
N THR A 5 -20.31 15.01 -3.26
CA THR A 5 -21.52 14.55 -3.93
C THR A 5 -21.37 13.07 -4.22
N ILE A 6 -22.35 12.27 -3.83
CA ILE A 6 -22.38 10.83 -4.09
C ILE A 6 -23.57 10.54 -5.01
N SER A 7 -23.32 9.76 -6.05
CA SER A 7 -24.33 9.18 -6.95
C SER A 7 -24.17 7.66 -6.98
N ASP A 8 -25.03 6.99 -7.73
CA ASP A 8 -24.91 5.55 -8.02
C ASP A 8 -23.62 5.22 -8.78
N ARG A 9 -23.18 6.10 -9.69
CA ARG A 9 -22.06 5.84 -10.61
C ARG A 9 -20.77 6.58 -10.32
N SER A 10 -20.82 7.57 -9.42
CA SER A 10 -19.66 8.40 -9.14
C SER A 10 -19.69 9.03 -7.76
N VAL A 11 -18.51 9.26 -7.21
CA VAL A 11 -18.27 10.06 -6.03
C VAL A 11 -17.40 11.25 -6.43
N THR A 12 -17.80 12.46 -6.06
CA THR A 12 -17.00 13.66 -6.20
C THR A 12 -16.75 14.28 -4.84
N PHE A 13 -15.51 14.63 -4.51
CA PHE A 13 -15.18 15.27 -3.24
C PHE A 13 -14.03 16.28 -3.38
N PHE A 14 -13.89 17.19 -2.42
CA PHE A 14 -12.82 18.19 -2.38
C PHE A 14 -11.74 17.84 -1.36
N ALA A 15 -10.50 17.70 -1.83
CA ALA A 15 -9.30 17.48 -1.03
C ALA A 15 -8.13 18.29 -1.60
N GLY A 16 -8.13 19.60 -1.39
CA GLY A 16 -7.19 20.54 -2.04
C GLY A 16 -7.48 20.79 -3.53
N ARG A 17 -8.00 19.78 -4.23
CA ARG A 17 -8.63 19.83 -5.56
C ARG A 17 -9.89 18.95 -5.58
N PHE A 18 -10.68 19.05 -6.64
CA PHE A 18 -11.78 18.12 -6.87
C PHE A 18 -11.26 16.78 -7.38
N TYR A 19 -11.74 15.70 -6.77
CA TYR A 19 -11.57 14.34 -7.23
C TYR A 19 -12.93 13.81 -7.68
N THR A 20 -12.96 13.12 -8.81
CA THR A 20 -14.14 12.40 -9.30
C THR A 20 -13.74 10.96 -9.54
N VAL A 21 -14.45 10.04 -8.90
CA VAL A 21 -14.18 8.61 -8.91
C VAL A 21 -15.42 7.90 -9.45
N GLY A 22 -15.27 7.11 -10.51
CA GLY A 22 -16.34 6.30 -11.11
C GLY A 22 -16.58 4.98 -10.36
N GLU A 23 -17.71 4.33 -10.62
CA GLU A 23 -18.09 3.03 -10.00
C GLU A 23 -17.12 1.88 -10.30
N ASP A 24 -16.36 1.99 -11.39
CA ASP A 24 -15.33 1.06 -11.83
C ASP A 24 -13.99 1.24 -11.10
N HIS A 25 -13.84 2.32 -10.33
CA HIS A 25 -12.63 2.57 -9.56
C HIS A 25 -12.51 1.58 -8.39
N PRO A 26 -11.33 0.97 -8.16
CA PRO A 26 -11.12 -0.06 -7.12
C PRO A 26 -11.56 0.38 -5.72
N HIS A 27 -11.37 1.67 -5.41
CA HIS A 27 -11.71 2.26 -4.12
C HIS A 27 -13.07 2.99 -4.07
N PHE A 28 -13.91 2.88 -5.10
CA PHE A 28 -15.20 3.60 -5.16
C PHE A 28 -16.05 3.38 -3.91
N GLY A 29 -16.28 2.10 -3.54
CA GLY A 29 -17.09 1.74 -2.38
C GLY A 29 -16.49 2.25 -1.07
N THR A 30 -15.18 2.06 -0.89
CA THR A 30 -14.44 2.53 0.29
C THR A 30 -14.53 4.05 0.46
N ILE A 31 -14.24 4.81 -0.60
CA ILE A 31 -14.31 6.28 -0.58
C ILE A 31 -15.74 6.75 -0.25
N ARG A 32 -16.75 6.15 -0.89
CA ARG A 32 -18.16 6.45 -0.62
C ARG A 32 -18.49 6.25 0.86
N ASP A 33 -18.13 5.09 1.40
CA ASP A 33 -18.47 4.72 2.78
C ASP A 33 -17.76 5.63 3.80
N HIS A 34 -16.50 6.00 3.55
CA HIS A 34 -15.77 6.96 4.38
C HIS A 34 -16.34 8.38 4.33
N LEU A 35 -16.82 8.85 3.17
CA LEU A 35 -17.48 10.15 3.05
C LEU A 35 -18.82 10.19 3.77
N VAL A 36 -19.61 9.11 3.69
CA VAL A 36 -20.89 8.98 4.38
C VAL A 36 -20.70 8.90 5.90
N ALA A 37 -19.71 8.12 6.35
CA ALA A 37 -19.44 7.93 7.76
C ALA A 37 -18.62 9.06 8.39
N GLU A 38 -18.05 9.96 7.57
CA GLU A 38 -17.09 11.01 7.98
C GLU A 38 -15.90 10.47 8.79
N THR A 39 -15.38 9.30 8.44
CA THR A 39 -14.36 8.58 9.21
C THR A 39 -12.92 8.79 8.74
N SER A 40 -12.71 9.46 7.61
CA SER A 40 -11.38 9.69 7.02
C SER A 40 -11.08 11.16 6.78
N SER A 41 -9.79 11.48 6.72
CA SER A 41 -9.33 12.80 6.31
C SER A 41 -9.45 13.00 4.80
N ALA A 42 -9.44 14.26 4.36
CA ALA A 42 -9.42 14.59 2.93
C ALA A 42 -8.17 14.04 2.23
N GLU A 43 -7.04 13.99 2.94
CA GLU A 43 -5.77 13.46 2.44
C GLU A 43 -5.86 11.95 2.18
N ASP A 44 -6.43 11.19 3.13
CA ASP A 44 -6.58 9.73 2.96
C ASP A 44 -7.50 9.40 1.78
N LEU A 45 -8.59 10.16 1.61
CA LEU A 45 -9.48 9.99 0.46
C LEU A 45 -8.81 10.36 -0.85
N ALA A 46 -7.98 11.41 -0.87
CA ALA A 46 -7.21 11.77 -2.04
C ALA A 46 -6.23 10.67 -2.46
N LYS A 47 -5.58 10.00 -1.50
CA LYS A 47 -4.71 8.85 -1.73
C LYS A 47 -5.48 7.66 -2.31
N LEU A 48 -6.69 7.40 -1.82
CA LEU A 48 -7.56 6.37 -2.38
C LEU A 48 -8.03 6.71 -3.80
N ALA A 49 -8.25 7.98 -4.12
CA ALA A 49 -8.74 8.40 -5.44
C ALA A 49 -7.62 8.55 -6.49
N ASP A 50 -6.38 8.80 -6.09
CA ASP A 50 -5.22 8.90 -6.96
C ASP A 50 -4.19 7.83 -6.59
N VAL A 51 -4.53 6.60 -6.95
CA VAL A 51 -3.74 5.39 -6.67
C VAL A 51 -2.31 5.50 -7.20
N LYS A 52 -2.12 6.10 -8.38
CA LYS A 52 -0.79 6.30 -8.98
C LYS A 52 0.06 7.21 -8.09
N HIS A 53 -0.50 8.34 -7.67
CA HIS A 53 0.18 9.25 -6.75
C HIS A 53 0.41 8.59 -5.38
N ALA A 54 -0.52 7.78 -4.90
CA ALA A 54 -0.35 7.05 -3.63
C ALA A 54 0.79 6.04 -3.67
N VAL A 55 0.99 5.32 -4.78
CA VAL A 55 2.16 4.44 -4.98
C VAL A 55 3.45 5.26 -5.02
N GLU A 56 3.45 6.37 -5.76
CA GLU A 56 4.61 7.26 -5.88
C GLU A 56 5.01 7.84 -4.50
N ASP A 57 4.05 8.34 -3.72
CA ASP A 57 4.25 8.85 -2.36
C ASP A 57 4.72 7.75 -1.41
N ALA A 58 4.08 6.56 -1.46
CA ALA A 58 4.46 5.44 -0.61
C ALA A 58 5.90 4.96 -0.85
N THR A 59 6.43 5.14 -2.06
CA THR A 59 7.71 4.60 -2.51
C THR A 59 8.76 5.66 -2.83
N CYS A 60 8.48 6.92 -2.50
CA CYS A 60 9.33 8.08 -2.84
C CYS A 60 9.74 8.09 -4.33
N GLY A 61 8.80 7.71 -5.22
CA GLY A 61 8.98 7.66 -6.67
C GLY A 61 9.82 6.50 -7.22
N LYS A 62 10.25 5.55 -6.38
CA LYS A 62 11.03 4.37 -6.83
C LYS A 62 10.17 3.30 -7.50
N VAL A 63 8.86 3.31 -7.22
CA VAL A 63 7.88 2.46 -7.88
C VAL A 63 6.92 3.32 -8.68
N VAL A 64 6.72 2.96 -9.95
CA VAL A 64 5.85 3.69 -10.87
C VAL A 64 4.68 2.80 -11.26
N LEU A 65 3.47 3.19 -10.87
CA LEU A 65 2.23 2.57 -11.31
C LEU A 65 1.71 3.27 -12.57
N THR A 66 1.65 2.53 -13.67
CA THR A 66 1.00 2.96 -14.91
C THR A 66 -0.39 2.34 -15.03
N GLU A 67 -1.08 2.54 -16.16
CA GLU A 67 -2.39 1.91 -16.39
C GLU A 67 -2.28 0.39 -16.45
N ASP A 68 -1.19 -0.15 -17.00
CA ASP A 68 -1.07 -1.59 -17.31
C ASP A 68 0.05 -2.31 -16.55
N VAL A 69 1.04 -1.56 -16.02
CA VAL A 69 2.24 -2.16 -15.41
C VAL A 69 2.69 -1.40 -14.17
N LEU A 70 3.22 -2.15 -13.20
CA LEU A 70 3.98 -1.63 -12.08
C LEU A 70 5.47 -1.78 -12.39
N LEU A 71 6.23 -0.68 -12.32
CA LEU A 71 7.66 -0.66 -12.56
C LEU A 71 8.41 -0.43 -11.25
N VAL A 72 9.47 -1.20 -11.01
CA VAL A 72 10.43 -0.97 -9.92
C VAL A 72 11.79 -0.73 -10.56
N ASP A 73 12.39 0.44 -10.32
CA ASP A 73 13.65 0.86 -10.95
C ASP A 73 13.68 0.70 -12.50
N GLY A 74 12.51 0.80 -13.13
CA GLY A 74 12.32 0.66 -14.58
C GLY A 74 12.03 -0.77 -15.07
N GLU A 75 12.07 -1.77 -14.19
CA GLU A 75 11.76 -3.16 -14.51
C GLU A 75 10.28 -3.48 -14.23
N ALA A 76 9.63 -4.19 -15.16
CA ALA A 76 8.25 -4.58 -15.04
C ALA A 76 8.07 -5.70 -14.02
N MET A 77 7.24 -5.46 -13.02
CA MET A 77 6.83 -6.48 -12.06
C MET A 77 5.78 -7.42 -12.68
N PRO A 78 5.66 -8.67 -12.18
CA PRO A 78 4.55 -9.55 -12.52
C PRO A 78 3.18 -8.86 -12.40
N ALA A 79 2.23 -9.18 -13.29
CA ALA A 79 0.94 -8.49 -13.35
C ALA A 79 0.14 -8.52 -12.03
N ALA A 80 0.36 -9.53 -11.19
CA ALA A 80 -0.28 -9.60 -9.88
C ALA A 80 0.15 -8.45 -8.94
N TRP A 81 1.36 -7.92 -9.10
CA TRP A 81 1.82 -6.71 -8.38
C TRP A 81 1.09 -5.45 -8.81
N HIS A 82 0.74 -5.33 -10.08
CA HIS A 82 -0.08 -4.22 -10.56
C HIS A 82 -1.46 -4.25 -9.88
N VAL A 83 -2.12 -5.41 -9.84
CA VAL A 83 -3.40 -5.59 -9.15
C VAL A 83 -3.27 -5.25 -7.66
N LYS A 84 -2.22 -5.72 -6.98
CA LYS A 84 -1.97 -5.42 -5.57
C LYS A 84 -1.73 -3.93 -5.34
N ALA A 85 -0.90 -3.27 -6.14
CA ALA A 85 -0.62 -1.84 -6.04
C ALA A 85 -1.87 -0.98 -6.26
N VAL A 86 -2.77 -1.44 -7.13
CA VAL A 86 -4.06 -0.79 -7.37
C VAL A 86 -5.02 -0.94 -6.20
N ALA A 87 -5.01 -2.10 -5.53
CA ALA A 87 -5.88 -2.39 -4.39
C ALA A 87 -5.33 -1.89 -3.05
N ASP A 88 -4.01 -1.81 -2.90
CA ASP A 88 -3.31 -1.33 -1.71
C ASP A 88 -1.98 -0.69 -2.11
N PRO A 89 -1.97 0.63 -2.39
CA PRO A 89 -0.74 1.34 -2.73
C PRO A 89 0.35 1.25 -1.66
N GLN A 90 -0.01 1.13 -0.38
CA GLN A 90 0.97 1.10 0.72
C GLN A 90 1.74 -0.21 0.74
N ALA A 91 1.10 -1.31 0.33
CA ALA A 91 1.73 -2.61 0.16
C ALA A 91 2.85 -2.61 -0.90
N THR A 92 3.02 -1.56 -1.71
CA THR A 92 4.15 -1.47 -2.66
C THR A 92 5.49 -1.14 -1.97
N ARG A 93 5.47 -0.66 -0.73
CA ARG A 93 6.69 -0.33 0.04
C ARG A 93 7.64 -1.51 0.20
N VAL A 94 7.11 -2.72 0.32
CA VAL A 94 7.93 -3.93 0.46
C VAL A 94 8.68 -4.29 -0.82
N LEU A 95 8.38 -3.65 -1.96
CA LEU A 95 9.19 -3.75 -3.18
C LEU A 95 10.56 -3.10 -3.02
N LEU A 96 10.71 -2.17 -2.09
CA LEU A 96 11.94 -1.43 -1.83
C LEU A 96 12.81 -2.05 -0.74
N MET A 97 12.32 -3.08 -0.08
CA MET A 97 13.03 -3.74 1.01
C MET A 97 14.21 -4.56 0.52
N LYS A 98 15.24 -4.64 1.35
CA LYS A 98 16.40 -5.50 1.18
C LYS A 98 16.75 -6.19 2.49
N ALA A 99 17.51 -7.28 2.38
CA ALA A 99 18.14 -7.89 3.54
C ALA A 99 18.98 -6.85 4.30
N GLY A 100 18.86 -6.84 5.63
CA GLY A 100 19.46 -5.90 6.55
C GLY A 100 18.57 -4.72 6.93
N ASP A 101 17.45 -4.47 6.24
CA ASP A 101 16.52 -3.41 6.64
C ASP A 101 15.84 -3.75 7.97
N THR A 102 15.52 -2.73 8.77
CA THR A 102 14.74 -2.88 9.99
C THR A 102 13.29 -2.47 9.76
N ILE A 103 12.35 -3.30 10.23
CA ILE A 103 10.91 -3.13 9.98
C ILE A 103 10.10 -3.23 11.27
N ARG A 104 8.96 -2.53 11.34
CA ARG A 104 7.94 -2.77 12.37
C ARG A 104 6.82 -3.64 11.81
N VAL A 105 6.54 -4.72 12.52
CA VAL A 105 5.48 -5.69 12.19
C VAL A 105 4.39 -5.59 13.24
N GLU A 106 3.14 -5.52 12.79
CA GLU A 106 1.96 -5.52 13.67
C GLU A 106 0.81 -6.30 13.01
N GLY A 107 0.19 -7.19 13.79
CA GLY A 107 -1.00 -7.95 13.41
C GLY A 107 -0.74 -9.13 12.48
N ASP A 108 0.47 -9.67 12.47
CA ASP A 108 0.78 -10.91 11.76
C ASP A 108 0.27 -12.13 12.55
N GLU A 109 -0.17 -13.18 11.84
CA GLU A 109 -0.69 -14.40 12.49
C GLU A 109 0.44 -15.30 13.04
N GLU A 110 1.63 -15.22 12.44
CA GLU A 110 2.76 -16.10 12.71
C GLU A 110 3.89 -15.39 13.47
N ALA A 111 4.04 -14.07 13.27
CA ALA A 111 5.02 -13.24 13.94
C ALA A 111 4.37 -12.32 14.98
N PRO A 112 4.88 -12.29 16.24
CA PRO A 112 4.45 -11.29 17.21
C PRO A 112 4.66 -9.86 16.73
N ASP A 113 3.90 -8.91 17.29
CA ASP A 113 4.15 -7.50 17.07
C ASP A 113 5.55 -7.12 17.57
N GLY A 114 6.33 -6.42 16.74
CA GLY A 114 7.72 -6.14 17.08
C GLY A 114 8.52 -5.43 15.99
N VAL A 115 9.80 -5.24 16.30
CA VAL A 115 10.79 -4.69 15.36
C VAL A 115 11.74 -5.80 14.97
N TYR A 116 11.93 -5.98 13.66
CA TYR A 116 12.66 -7.11 13.09
C TYR A 116 13.67 -6.67 12.05
N THR A 117 14.75 -7.43 11.91
CA THR A 117 15.69 -7.29 10.80
C THR A 117 15.25 -8.22 9.67
N VAL A 118 15.17 -7.69 8.46
CA VAL A 118 14.88 -8.46 7.25
C VAL A 118 16.10 -9.30 6.90
N SER A 119 15.96 -10.62 6.84
CA SER A 119 17.04 -11.53 6.41
C SER A 119 16.99 -11.79 4.89
N ALA A 120 15.80 -11.80 4.29
CA ALA A 120 15.59 -11.94 2.85
C ALA A 120 14.20 -11.43 2.44
N VAL A 121 14.01 -11.17 1.14
CA VAL A 121 12.74 -10.74 0.55
C VAL A 121 12.46 -11.59 -0.67
N ASP A 122 11.27 -12.17 -0.76
CA ASP A 122 10.78 -12.83 -1.98
C ASP A 122 9.99 -11.81 -2.81
N ASN A 123 10.50 -11.44 -3.98
CA ASN A 123 9.86 -10.46 -4.87
C ASN A 123 8.87 -11.09 -5.86
N ASP A 124 8.91 -12.41 -6.02
CA ASP A 124 8.08 -13.15 -6.97
C ASP A 124 6.71 -13.50 -6.36
N ASP A 125 6.62 -13.59 -5.03
CA ASP A 125 5.36 -13.73 -4.30
C ASP A 125 4.69 -12.35 -4.05
N VAL A 126 3.47 -12.14 -4.53
CA VAL A 126 2.74 -10.88 -4.33
C VAL A 126 2.24 -10.66 -2.91
N GLU A 127 2.13 -11.72 -2.11
CA GLU A 127 1.89 -11.60 -0.68
C GLU A 127 3.19 -11.37 0.10
N LYS A 128 4.33 -11.22 -0.61
CA LYS A 128 5.71 -11.17 -0.13
C LYS A 128 5.88 -11.65 1.28
N ARG A 129 6.40 -12.85 1.38
CA ARG A 129 6.89 -13.36 2.64
C ARG A 129 8.23 -12.70 2.91
N ILE A 130 8.23 -11.73 3.83
CA ILE A 130 9.45 -11.09 4.30
C ILE A 130 10.05 -12.02 5.33
N TYR A 131 11.30 -12.44 5.09
CA TYR A 131 12.02 -13.26 6.05
C TYR A 131 12.58 -12.33 7.10
N ILE A 132 12.28 -12.61 8.35
CA ILE A 132 12.79 -11.86 9.51
C ILE A 132 13.73 -12.72 10.34
N GLU A 133 14.70 -12.07 10.96
CA GLU A 133 15.60 -12.65 11.96
C GLU A 133 15.47 -11.89 13.29
N THR A 134 15.49 -12.63 14.40
CA THR A 134 15.63 -12.06 15.76
C THR A 134 17.00 -12.41 16.35
N GLU A 135 17.42 -11.69 17.39
CA GLU A 135 18.64 -12.00 18.14
C GLU A 135 18.60 -13.43 18.74
N ASP A 136 17.40 -13.97 18.99
CA ASP A 136 17.18 -15.34 19.47
C ASP A 136 17.09 -16.39 18.34
N GLY A 137 17.30 -16.01 17.08
CA GLY A 137 17.30 -16.90 15.92
C GLY A 137 15.92 -17.30 15.40
N PHE A 138 14.86 -16.53 15.71
CA PHE A 138 13.55 -16.76 15.10
C PHE A 138 13.64 -16.43 13.61
N PHE A 139 13.32 -17.43 12.78
CA PHE A 139 13.25 -17.33 11.34
C PHE A 139 11.77 -17.51 10.95
N GLY A 140 11.11 -16.42 10.62
CA GLY A 140 9.68 -16.42 10.32
C GLY A 140 9.37 -15.66 9.04
N PHE A 141 8.20 -15.94 8.49
CA PHE A 141 7.65 -15.19 7.39
C PHE A 141 6.68 -14.15 7.94
N VAL A 142 6.69 -12.96 7.35
CA VAL A 142 5.72 -11.92 7.67
C VAL A 142 4.99 -11.53 6.41
N ALA A 143 3.67 -11.38 6.51
CA ALA A 143 2.85 -10.89 5.41
C ALA A 143 3.15 -9.42 5.13
N ASN A 144 3.11 -9.03 3.85
CA ASN A 144 3.26 -7.63 3.43
C ASN A 144 2.36 -6.67 4.23
N SER A 145 1.10 -7.04 4.44
CA SER A 145 0.10 -6.23 5.17
C SER A 145 0.44 -6.01 6.66
N ALA A 146 1.27 -6.86 7.26
CA ALA A 146 1.69 -6.73 8.65
C ALA A 146 2.85 -5.75 8.83
N VAL A 147 3.57 -5.38 7.75
CA VAL A 147 4.60 -4.35 7.81
C VAL A 147 3.97 -2.97 7.90
N LYS A 148 4.19 -2.28 9.02
CA LYS A 148 3.67 -0.92 9.24
C LYS A 148 4.67 0.17 8.93
N GLU A 149 5.95 -0.11 9.10
CA GLU A 149 7.01 0.88 8.91
C GLU A 149 8.31 0.21 8.47
N ILE A 150 9.03 0.87 7.55
CA ILE A 150 10.42 0.58 7.21
C ILE A 150 11.26 1.63 7.94
N ILE A 151 11.99 1.22 8.97
CA ILE A 151 12.72 2.12 9.88
C ILE A 151 14.09 2.51 9.29
N ASN A 152 14.63 1.67 8.38
CA ASN A 152 15.98 1.72 7.79
C ASN A 152 17.12 1.31 8.74
N GLY A 153 18.20 0.81 8.13
CA GLY A 153 19.54 0.63 8.70
C GLY A 153 20.57 1.45 7.96
#